data_AF-A0A955QUS9-F1
#
_entry.id   AF-A0A955QUS9-F1
#
_cell.length_a   1.000
_cell.length_b   1.000
_cell.length_c   1.000
_cell.angle_alpha   90.00
_cell.angle_beta   90.00
_cell.angle_gamma   90.00
#
_symmetry.space_group_name_H-M   'P 1'
#
loop_
_entity.id
_entity.type
_entity.pdbx_description
1 polymer ?
#
loop_
_entity_poly.entity_id
_entity_poly.type
_entity_poly.pdbx_seq_one_letter_code
_entity_poly.pdbx_strand_id
1 'polypeptide(L)'
;MLRHPQGRGKWLVIILIGAMLSLPYLSWSQSPVTDQVAVTESQGIILGIHQGEGIARVPLAAGETIITKQAKGITGFVQTSLRLLGYSGRLQRWSPQEFDVSERMLETFVSPRLILVVSERRLYGFQTEIGRWKVQDLRPRDSMQQIIVKDHVAVLVGSDRVFGFSAFTGGFFLKDLPLSEEITNIQANDNIVILQFQEKQLIFRSGLALWAEIR
;
A
#
# COMPACT_ATOMS: atom_id res chain seq x y z
N MET A 1 -16.90 76.79 -34.68
CA MET A 1 -17.92 77.80 -34.31
C MET A 1 -19.21 77.06 -33.94
N LEU A 2 -19.97 77.52 -32.94
CA LEU A 2 -21.01 76.71 -32.28
C LEU A 2 -22.28 76.45 -33.12
N ARG A 3 -22.88 75.25 -32.98
CA ARG A 3 -24.33 75.06 -32.69
C ARG A 3 -24.71 73.59 -32.40
N HIS A 4 -25.22 73.35 -31.19
CA HIS A 4 -26.28 72.36 -30.87
C HIS A 4 -27.63 72.84 -31.51
N PRO A 5 -28.81 72.14 -31.42
CA PRO A 5 -29.22 71.08 -30.49
C PRO A 5 -30.16 69.96 -31.07
N GLN A 6 -30.77 69.20 -30.15
CA GLN A 6 -32.00 68.38 -30.27
C GLN A 6 -31.91 67.00 -30.97
N GLY A 7 -32.56 65.94 -30.44
CA GLY A 7 -33.24 65.85 -29.15
C GLY A 7 -34.13 64.62 -28.96
N ARG A 8 -34.77 64.56 -27.78
CA ARG A 8 -35.97 63.78 -27.39
C ARG A 8 -35.95 62.25 -27.57
N GLY A 9 -36.02 61.54 -26.44
CA GLY A 9 -36.32 60.10 -26.42
C GLY A 9 -36.29 59.48 -25.02
N LYS A 10 -37.14 59.91 -24.09
CA LYS A 10 -37.40 59.13 -22.87
C LYS A 10 -38.26 57.92 -23.26
N TRP A 11 -37.85 56.68 -22.95
CA TRP A 11 -38.75 55.60 -22.53
C TRP A 11 -37.98 54.42 -21.90
N LEU A 12 -38.60 53.86 -20.86
CA LEU A 12 -38.49 52.51 -20.31
C LEU A 12 -37.18 51.97 -19.70
N VAL A 13 -37.33 51.65 -18.42
CA VAL A 13 -36.48 50.83 -17.56
C VAL A 13 -36.51 49.36 -18.00
N ILE A 14 -35.35 48.70 -18.02
CA ILE A 14 -35.24 47.27 -17.66
C ILE A 14 -34.07 47.12 -16.69
N ILE A 15 -34.40 46.73 -15.45
CA ILE A 15 -33.49 46.11 -14.47
C ILE A 15 -33.64 44.59 -14.64
N LEU A 16 -32.53 43.83 -14.63
CA LEU A 16 -32.32 42.35 -14.74
C LEU A 16 -31.07 42.16 -15.65
N ILE A 17 -30.04 41.31 -15.44
CA ILE A 17 -29.59 40.30 -14.44
C ILE A 17 -28.04 40.46 -14.36
N GLY A 18 -27.30 40.14 -13.29
CA GLY A 18 -27.66 39.54 -12.00
C GLY A 18 -26.42 39.37 -11.09
N ALA A 19 -26.54 38.52 -10.09
CA ALA A 19 -25.56 38.38 -9.01
C ALA A 19 -24.12 38.14 -9.48
N MET A 20 -23.17 38.84 -8.85
CA MET A 20 -21.80 38.35 -8.71
C MET A 20 -21.84 37.09 -7.86
N LEU A 21 -22.11 35.94 -8.50
CA LEU A 21 -21.83 34.64 -7.93
C LEU A 21 -20.31 34.52 -7.82
N SER A 22 -19.78 34.94 -6.67
CA SER A 22 -18.47 34.56 -6.20
C SER A 22 -18.47 33.05 -5.97
N LEU A 23 -18.34 32.29 -7.06
CA LEU A 23 -17.94 30.89 -6.99
C LEU A 23 -16.60 30.87 -6.25
N PRO A 24 -16.50 30.26 -5.06
CA PRO A 24 -15.20 29.84 -4.61
C PRO A 24 -14.75 28.83 -5.66
N TYR A 25 -13.72 29.18 -6.43
CA TYR A 25 -12.96 28.18 -7.14
C TYR A 25 -12.46 27.21 -6.07
N LEU A 26 -13.12 26.07 -5.97
CA LEU A 26 -12.60 24.90 -5.29
C LEU A 26 -11.42 24.44 -6.14
N SER A 27 -10.31 25.15 -5.99
CA SER A 27 -9.00 24.78 -6.48
C SER A 27 -8.62 23.51 -5.74
N TRP A 28 -9.09 22.38 -6.28
CA TRP A 28 -8.58 21.07 -5.96
C TRP A 28 -7.12 21.07 -6.38
N SER A 29 -6.26 21.47 -5.44
CA SER A 29 -4.86 21.08 -5.42
C SER A 29 -4.83 19.56 -5.24
N GLN A 30 -5.12 18.83 -6.32
CA GLN A 30 -4.54 17.53 -6.52
C GLN A 30 -3.04 17.77 -6.60
N SER A 31 -2.36 17.72 -5.45
CA SER A 31 -0.93 17.50 -5.42
C SER A 31 -0.68 16.28 -6.31
N PRO A 32 0.09 16.39 -7.40
CA PRO A 32 0.41 15.21 -8.19
C PRO A 32 1.08 14.22 -7.24
N VAL A 33 0.53 13.03 -7.09
CA VAL A 33 1.19 12.00 -6.30
C VAL A 33 2.29 11.41 -7.18
N THR A 34 3.44 12.08 -7.14
CA THR A 34 4.52 11.97 -8.13
C THR A 34 5.07 10.56 -8.31
N ASP A 35 4.93 9.72 -7.27
CA ASP A 35 5.44 8.35 -7.23
C ASP A 35 4.33 7.27 -7.17
N GLN A 36 3.08 7.58 -7.55
CA GLN A 36 1.99 6.60 -7.50
C GLN A 36 1.94 5.67 -8.73
N VAL A 37 1.76 4.38 -8.46
CA VAL A 37 1.46 3.36 -9.47
C VAL A 37 -0.04 3.25 -9.72
N ALA A 38 -0.43 3.22 -11.00
CA ALA A 38 -1.76 2.77 -11.41
C ALA A 38 -1.71 1.29 -11.82
N VAL A 39 -2.61 0.48 -11.27
CA VAL A 39 -2.80 -0.94 -11.63
C VAL A 39 -4.15 -1.11 -12.31
N THR A 40 -4.14 -1.45 -13.59
CA THR A 40 -5.37 -1.68 -14.37
C THR A 40 -5.33 -3.03 -15.07
N GLU A 41 -6.45 -3.44 -15.67
CA GLU A 41 -6.58 -4.64 -16.49
C GLU A 41 -7.22 -4.24 -17.82
N SER A 42 -6.81 -4.90 -18.90
CA SER A 42 -7.44 -4.77 -20.22
C SER A 42 -7.20 -6.05 -21.02
N GLN A 43 -8.27 -6.64 -21.55
CA GLN A 43 -8.24 -7.81 -22.45
C GLN A 43 -7.47 -9.02 -21.86
N GLY A 44 -7.58 -9.25 -20.55
CA GLY A 44 -6.87 -10.32 -19.86
C GLY A 44 -5.39 -10.01 -19.57
N ILE A 45 -4.96 -8.76 -19.70
CA ILE A 45 -3.60 -8.32 -19.38
C ILE A 45 -3.65 -7.33 -18.22
N ILE A 46 -2.92 -7.63 -17.15
CA ILE A 46 -2.70 -6.69 -16.05
C ILE A 46 -1.59 -5.71 -16.46
N LEU A 47 -1.87 -4.42 -16.28
CA LEU A 47 -0.98 -3.30 -16.60
C LEU A 47 -0.56 -2.60 -15.30
N GLY A 48 0.76 -2.45 -15.11
CA GLY A 48 1.36 -1.59 -14.09
C GLY A 48 1.95 -0.36 -14.76
N ILE A 49 1.49 0.82 -14.36
CA ILE A 49 1.89 2.12 -14.93
C ILE A 49 2.50 2.96 -13.81
N HIS A 50 3.67 3.54 -14.05
CA HIS A 50 4.41 4.41 -13.13
C HIS A 50 4.89 5.65 -13.90
N GLN A 51 5.30 6.74 -13.24
CA GLN A 51 5.68 8.02 -13.90
C GLN A 51 7.02 8.00 -14.68
N GLY A 52 7.55 6.82 -15.02
CA GLY A 52 8.66 6.66 -15.96
C GLY A 52 8.19 6.02 -17.26
N GLU A 53 8.99 6.11 -18.32
CA GLU A 53 8.65 5.56 -19.65
C GLU A 53 8.61 4.03 -19.65
N GLY A 54 7.50 3.44 -19.21
CA GLY A 54 7.29 2.00 -19.22
C GLY A 54 5.91 1.59 -18.68
N ILE A 55 5.28 0.66 -19.39
CA ILE A 55 4.08 -0.06 -18.93
C ILE A 55 4.45 -1.52 -18.76
N ALA A 56 4.48 -2.00 -17.52
CA ALA A 56 4.70 -3.40 -17.24
C ALA A 56 3.42 -4.19 -17.50
N ARG A 57 3.57 -5.31 -18.19
CA ARG A 57 2.43 -6.16 -18.59
C ARG A 57 2.63 -7.55 -18.06
N VAL A 58 1.57 -8.16 -17.53
CA VAL A 58 1.54 -9.60 -17.24
C VAL A 58 0.19 -10.16 -17.73
N PRO A 59 0.19 -11.14 -18.64
CA PRO A 59 -1.05 -11.77 -19.09
C PRO A 59 -1.60 -12.67 -17.98
N LEU A 60 -2.93 -12.70 -17.87
CA LEU A 60 -3.67 -13.72 -17.13
C LEU A 60 -3.62 -15.06 -17.90
N ALA A 61 -3.54 -16.17 -17.18
CA ALA A 61 -3.72 -17.49 -17.74
C ALA A 61 -5.21 -17.73 -18.08
N ALA A 62 -5.48 -18.75 -18.91
CA ALA A 62 -6.86 -19.10 -19.27
C ALA A 62 -7.67 -19.47 -18.01
N GLY A 63 -8.76 -18.73 -17.76
CA GLY A 63 -9.60 -18.91 -16.57
C GLY A 63 -9.02 -18.30 -15.28
N GLU A 64 -7.87 -17.65 -15.32
CA GLU A 64 -7.34 -16.89 -14.17
C GLU A 64 -8.16 -15.62 -13.97
N THR A 65 -8.74 -15.45 -12.78
CA THR A 65 -9.57 -14.29 -12.43
C THR A 65 -8.87 -13.41 -11.41
N ILE A 66 -9.05 -12.10 -11.51
CA ILE A 66 -8.54 -11.14 -10.51
C ILE A 66 -9.48 -11.15 -9.31
N ILE A 67 -8.92 -11.39 -8.11
CA ILE A 67 -9.63 -11.36 -6.84
C ILE A 67 -9.56 -9.95 -6.23
N THR A 68 -8.38 -9.33 -6.19
CA THR A 68 -8.22 -7.96 -5.68
C THR A 68 -7.02 -7.25 -6.32
N LYS A 69 -7.07 -5.92 -6.35
CA LYS A 69 -6.02 -5.03 -6.85
C LYS A 69 -5.79 -3.92 -5.84
N GLN A 70 -4.54 -3.62 -5.52
CA GLN A 70 -4.16 -2.54 -4.61
C GLN A 70 -2.89 -1.85 -5.12
N ALA A 71 -2.70 -0.57 -4.78
CA ALA A 71 -1.46 0.14 -5.06
C ALA A 71 -1.22 1.24 -4.01
N LYS A 72 0.03 1.46 -3.63
CA LYS A 72 0.44 2.56 -2.75
C LYS A 72 1.88 2.96 -3.09
N GLY A 73 2.12 4.24 -3.33
CA GLY A 73 3.41 4.73 -3.84
C GLY A 73 3.88 3.91 -5.05
N ILE A 74 5.16 3.54 -5.04
CA ILE A 74 5.80 2.75 -6.11
C ILE A 74 5.46 1.25 -6.09
N THR A 75 4.54 0.80 -5.23
CA THR A 75 4.18 -0.61 -5.08
C THR A 75 2.77 -0.87 -5.60
N GLY A 76 2.62 -1.89 -6.45
CA GLY A 76 1.33 -2.43 -6.86
C GLY A 76 1.17 -3.89 -6.47
N PHE A 77 -0.06 -4.33 -6.27
CA PHE A 77 -0.43 -5.70 -5.92
C PHE A 77 -1.65 -6.14 -6.72
N VAL A 78 -1.62 -7.38 -7.21
CA VAL A 78 -2.82 -8.09 -7.67
C VAL A 78 -2.82 -9.49 -7.07
N GLN A 79 -3.94 -9.89 -6.46
CA GLN A 79 -4.23 -11.29 -6.18
C GLN A 79 -5.11 -11.83 -7.30
N THR A 80 -4.76 -12.98 -7.84
CA THR A 80 -5.60 -13.74 -8.76
C THR A 80 -6.04 -15.06 -8.14
N SER A 81 -6.86 -15.84 -8.85
CA SER A 81 -7.22 -17.20 -8.46
C SER A 81 -6.06 -18.21 -8.45
N LEU A 82 -4.87 -17.84 -8.95
CA LEU A 82 -3.71 -18.75 -9.10
C LEU A 82 -2.41 -18.23 -8.46
N ARG A 83 -2.24 -16.91 -8.31
CA ARG A 83 -0.97 -16.30 -7.89
C ARG A 83 -1.12 -14.91 -7.30
N LEU A 84 -0.12 -14.52 -6.51
CA LEU A 84 0.14 -13.16 -6.09
C LEU A 84 1.04 -12.49 -7.13
N LEU A 85 0.75 -11.24 -7.49
CA LEU A 85 1.51 -10.44 -8.43
C LEU A 85 1.96 -9.16 -7.72
N GLY A 86 3.28 -9.06 -7.48
CA GLY A 86 3.89 -7.87 -6.89
C GLY A 86 4.47 -7.00 -8.00
N TYR A 87 4.11 -5.73 -8.04
CA TYR A 87 4.66 -4.75 -8.96
C TYR A 87 5.68 -3.84 -8.28
N SER A 88 6.85 -3.73 -8.90
CA SER A 88 7.85 -2.74 -8.56
C SER A 88 7.84 -1.61 -9.57
N GLY A 89 7.48 -0.39 -9.13
CA GLY A 89 7.60 0.83 -9.93
C GLY A 89 9.05 1.21 -10.23
N ARG A 90 9.99 0.87 -9.34
CA ARG A 90 11.43 1.10 -9.54
C ARG A 90 12.02 0.20 -10.63
N LEU A 91 11.58 -1.06 -10.70
CA LEU A 91 12.03 -2.03 -11.71
C LEU A 91 11.08 -2.14 -12.91
N GLN A 92 9.97 -1.39 -12.90
CA GLN A 92 8.88 -1.42 -13.88
C GLN A 92 8.49 -2.84 -14.30
N ARG A 93 8.27 -3.73 -13.33
CA ARG A 93 7.97 -5.15 -13.59
C ARG A 93 6.98 -5.74 -12.61
N TRP A 94 6.25 -6.73 -13.11
CA TRP A 94 5.52 -7.69 -12.30
C TRP A 94 6.45 -8.85 -11.89
N SER A 95 6.22 -9.37 -10.70
CA SER A 95 6.86 -10.56 -10.16
C SER A 95 5.78 -11.48 -9.59
N PRO A 96 5.54 -12.66 -10.21
CA PRO A 96 4.57 -13.62 -9.71
C PRO A 96 5.11 -14.40 -8.51
N GLN A 97 4.18 -14.85 -7.67
CA GLN A 97 4.38 -15.84 -6.62
C GLN A 97 3.14 -16.73 -6.60
N GLU A 98 3.31 -17.99 -6.99
CA GLU A 98 2.26 -19.00 -6.93
C GLU A 98 1.94 -19.35 -5.47
N PHE A 99 0.71 -19.76 -5.23
CA PHE A 99 0.25 -20.30 -3.95
C PHE A 99 -0.62 -21.53 -4.21
N ASP A 100 -0.84 -22.35 -3.19
CA ASP A 100 -1.70 -23.54 -3.29
C ASP A 100 -3.15 -23.05 -3.46
N VAL A 101 -3.87 -23.47 -4.51
CA VAL A 101 -5.24 -22.97 -4.79
C VAL A 101 -6.26 -23.30 -3.69
N SER A 102 -5.93 -24.21 -2.76
CA SER A 102 -6.72 -24.48 -1.55
C SER A 102 -6.39 -23.55 -0.37
N GLU A 103 -5.32 -22.74 -0.47
CA GLU A 103 -4.80 -21.88 0.58
C GLU A 103 -5.57 -20.55 0.64
N ARG A 104 -6.32 -20.32 1.72
CA ARG A 104 -7.10 -19.10 1.91
C ARG A 104 -6.21 -17.94 2.35
N MET A 105 -6.19 -16.87 1.54
CA MET A 105 -5.65 -15.57 1.96
C MET A 105 -6.58 -14.93 2.98
N LEU A 106 -6.02 -14.44 4.09
CA LEU A 106 -6.74 -13.84 5.22
C LEU A 106 -6.65 -12.31 5.17
N GLU A 107 -5.45 -11.77 5.06
CA GLU A 107 -5.18 -10.33 5.11
C GLU A 107 -4.14 -9.90 4.06
N THR A 108 -4.19 -8.65 3.65
CA THR A 108 -3.27 -8.06 2.66
C THR A 108 -3.02 -6.60 2.97
N PHE A 109 -1.74 -6.21 2.99
CA PHE A 109 -1.29 -4.86 3.25
C PHE A 109 -0.32 -4.43 2.15
N VAL A 110 -0.55 -3.26 1.54
CA VAL A 110 0.36 -2.64 0.58
C VAL A 110 0.91 -1.34 1.16
N SER A 111 2.22 -1.27 1.34
CA SER A 111 2.97 -0.05 1.66
C SER A 111 3.64 0.50 0.39
N PRO A 112 4.20 1.73 0.42
CA PRO A 112 5.07 2.24 -0.65
C PRO A 112 6.30 1.40 -0.96
N ARG A 113 6.76 0.50 -0.07
CA ARG A 113 8.01 -0.28 -0.22
C ARG A 113 7.86 -1.79 -0.01
N LEU A 114 6.74 -2.28 0.50
CA LEU A 114 6.48 -3.71 0.71
C LEU A 114 5.02 -4.09 0.48
N ILE A 115 4.80 -5.39 0.25
CA ILE A 115 3.48 -6.04 0.37
C ILE A 115 3.61 -7.11 1.44
N LEU A 116 2.62 -7.22 2.31
CA LEU A 116 2.44 -8.36 3.21
C LEU A 116 1.11 -9.02 2.88
N VAL A 117 1.12 -10.31 2.57
CA VAL A 117 -0.09 -11.15 2.50
C VAL A 117 0.02 -12.23 3.56
N VAL A 118 -1.05 -12.40 4.34
CA VAL A 118 -1.18 -13.43 5.37
C VAL A 118 -2.20 -14.44 4.88
N SER A 119 -1.85 -15.72 4.88
CA SER A 119 -2.78 -16.84 4.63
C SER A 119 -2.92 -17.70 5.88
N GLU A 120 -3.77 -18.72 5.82
CA GLU A 120 -3.87 -19.74 6.87
C GLU A 120 -2.61 -20.60 7.06
N ARG A 121 -1.67 -20.57 6.11
CA ARG A 121 -0.52 -21.49 6.06
C ARG A 121 0.82 -20.78 5.89
N ARG A 122 0.85 -19.52 5.45
CA ARG A 122 2.06 -18.80 5.03
C ARG A 122 1.94 -17.29 5.22
N LEU A 123 3.11 -16.68 5.33
CA LEU A 123 3.30 -15.24 5.14
C LEU A 123 4.04 -15.01 3.83
N TYR A 124 3.54 -14.07 3.03
CA TYR A 124 4.18 -13.62 1.78
C TYR A 124 4.61 -12.17 1.93
N GLY A 125 5.92 -11.92 1.87
CA GLY A 125 6.49 -10.59 1.92
C GLY A 125 7.08 -10.22 0.56
N PHE A 126 6.54 -9.21 -0.10
CA PHE A 126 7.13 -8.61 -1.30
C PHE A 126 8.05 -7.47 -0.91
N GLN A 127 9.27 -7.48 -1.43
CA GLN A 127 10.20 -6.37 -1.34
C GLN A 127 10.16 -5.59 -2.66
N THR A 128 9.52 -4.43 -2.67
CA THR A 128 9.29 -3.64 -3.89
C THR A 128 10.59 -3.19 -4.54
N GLU A 129 11.58 -2.81 -3.73
CA GLU A 129 12.85 -2.23 -4.19
C GLU A 129 13.61 -3.14 -5.17
N ILE A 130 13.58 -4.45 -4.93
CA ILE A 130 14.22 -5.48 -5.78
C ILE A 130 13.19 -6.37 -6.52
N GLY A 131 11.90 -6.10 -6.34
CA GLY A 131 10.79 -6.82 -6.96
C GLY A 131 10.76 -8.33 -6.65
N ARG A 132 11.03 -8.74 -5.40
CA ARG A 132 11.08 -10.17 -5.01
C ARG A 132 10.09 -10.51 -3.91
N TRP A 133 9.47 -11.68 -4.04
CA TRP A 133 8.72 -12.32 -2.97
C TRP A 133 9.63 -13.13 -2.04
N LYS A 134 9.18 -13.25 -0.80
CA LYS A 134 9.70 -14.13 0.24
C LYS A 134 8.52 -14.80 0.90
N VAL A 135 8.64 -16.09 1.17
CA VAL A 135 7.58 -16.91 1.75
C VAL A 135 8.10 -17.49 3.06
N GLN A 136 7.25 -17.49 4.08
CA GLN A 136 7.50 -18.12 5.37
C GLN A 136 6.30 -19.01 5.69
N ASP A 137 6.52 -20.32 5.79
CA ASP A 137 5.48 -21.25 6.24
C ASP A 137 5.15 -20.99 7.73
N LEU A 138 3.86 -21.04 8.06
CA LEU A 138 3.32 -20.99 9.41
C LEU A 138 3.16 -22.41 9.96
N ARG A 139 3.36 -22.58 11.26
CA ARG A 139 2.98 -23.84 11.95
C ARG A 139 1.45 -23.86 12.13
N PRO A 140 0.80 -25.03 12.26
CA PRO A 140 -0.66 -25.14 12.42
C PRO A 140 -1.28 -24.46 13.65
N ARG A 141 -0.47 -23.93 14.57
CA ARG A 141 -0.89 -23.18 15.77
C ARG A 141 -0.61 -21.68 15.67
N ASP A 142 -0.02 -21.21 14.57
CA ASP A 142 0.39 -19.82 14.42
C ASP A 142 -0.82 -18.95 14.06
N SER A 143 -1.54 -18.46 15.07
CA SER A 143 -2.57 -17.44 14.89
C SER A 143 -1.96 -16.05 15.09
N MET A 144 -2.07 -15.16 14.08
CA MET A 144 -1.64 -13.76 14.23
C MET A 144 -2.66 -13.03 15.11
N GLN A 145 -2.19 -12.47 16.23
CA GLN A 145 -2.99 -11.69 17.17
C GLN A 145 -2.97 -10.19 16.81
N GLN A 146 -1.83 -9.69 16.33
CA GLN A 146 -1.64 -8.30 15.93
C GLN A 146 -0.73 -8.21 14.71
N ILE A 147 -1.08 -7.38 13.74
CA ILE A 147 -0.28 -7.13 12.54
C ILE A 147 -0.02 -5.63 12.42
N ILE A 148 1.25 -5.25 12.34
CA ILE A 148 1.72 -3.88 12.24
C ILE A 148 2.45 -3.75 10.92
N VAL A 149 1.92 -2.95 10.00
CA VAL A 149 2.59 -2.64 8.72
C VAL A 149 2.84 -1.15 8.61
N LYS A 150 4.09 -0.81 8.30
CA LYS A 150 4.57 0.54 7.96
C LYS A 150 5.35 0.47 6.67
N ASP A 151 6.01 1.56 6.26
CA ASP A 151 6.57 1.62 4.91
C ASP A 151 7.69 0.59 4.68
N HIS A 152 8.73 0.52 5.52
CA HIS A 152 9.86 -0.41 5.34
C HIS A 152 9.86 -1.61 6.30
N VAL A 153 8.84 -1.71 7.17
CA VAL A 153 8.77 -2.72 8.23
C VAL A 153 7.35 -3.29 8.33
N ALA A 154 7.26 -4.61 8.47
CA ALA A 154 6.06 -5.25 9.00
C ALA A 154 6.43 -6.14 10.20
N VAL A 155 5.56 -6.21 11.19
CA VAL A 155 5.67 -7.09 12.35
C VAL A 155 4.35 -7.81 12.55
N LEU A 156 4.39 -9.14 12.67
CA LEU A 156 3.24 -9.98 12.96
C LEU A 156 3.48 -10.68 14.29
N VAL A 157 2.63 -10.39 15.27
CA VAL A 157 2.65 -10.99 16.61
C VAL A 157 1.76 -12.22 16.60
N GLY A 158 2.34 -13.40 16.75
CA GLY A 158 1.63 -14.65 17.00
C GLY A 158 1.54 -14.96 18.50
N SER A 159 0.97 -16.12 18.84
CA SER A 159 0.77 -16.56 20.22
C SER A 159 2.04 -16.98 20.97
N ASP A 160 3.06 -17.48 20.26
CA ASP A 160 4.32 -17.98 20.84
C ASP A 160 5.58 -17.41 20.19
N ARG A 161 5.42 -16.51 19.20
CA ARG A 161 6.52 -15.88 18.46
C ARG A 161 6.07 -14.65 17.71
N VAL A 162 7.04 -13.86 17.29
CA VAL A 162 6.86 -12.69 16.43
C VAL A 162 7.69 -12.82 15.15
N PHE A 163 7.13 -12.36 14.04
CA PHE A 163 7.76 -12.31 12.73
C PHE A 163 8.00 -10.85 12.34
N GLY A 164 9.24 -10.48 12.03
CA GLY A 164 9.59 -9.18 11.44
C GLY A 164 9.93 -9.33 9.97
N PHE A 165 9.36 -8.49 9.10
CA PHE A 165 9.71 -8.42 7.68
C PHE A 165 10.39 -7.08 7.36
N SER A 166 11.49 -7.13 6.62
CA SER A 166 12.26 -5.94 6.21
C SER A 166 12.14 -5.68 4.70
N ALA A 167 11.74 -4.46 4.34
CA ALA A 167 11.80 -3.99 2.95
C ALA A 167 13.21 -3.64 2.46
N PHE A 168 14.22 -3.60 3.35
CA PHE A 168 15.61 -3.30 3.00
C PHE A 168 16.40 -4.57 2.64
N THR A 169 16.32 -5.60 3.47
CA THR A 169 17.05 -6.87 3.24
C THR A 169 16.20 -7.93 2.54
N GLY A 170 14.87 -7.84 2.69
CA GLY A 170 13.94 -8.91 2.35
C GLY A 170 14.01 -10.07 3.34
N GLY A 171 12.85 -10.71 3.56
CA GLY A 171 12.73 -11.94 4.35
C GLY A 171 12.06 -11.73 5.70
N PHE A 172 11.67 -12.85 6.31
CA PHE A 172 11.07 -12.90 7.63
C PHE A 172 12.11 -13.29 8.67
N PHE A 173 12.09 -12.60 9.81
CA PHE A 173 13.02 -12.73 10.92
C PHE A 173 12.21 -13.07 12.16
N LEU A 174 12.39 -14.28 12.67
CA LEU A 174 11.58 -14.84 13.74
C LEU A 174 12.24 -14.60 15.10
N LYS A 175 11.42 -14.42 16.12
CA LYS A 175 11.84 -14.43 17.53
C LYS A 175 10.73 -15.04 18.37
N ASP A 176 11.06 -16.05 19.17
CA ASP A 176 10.10 -16.66 20.09
C ASP A 176 9.67 -15.66 21.17
N LEU A 177 8.39 -15.69 21.52
CA LEU A 177 7.77 -14.90 22.58
C LEU A 177 7.48 -15.81 23.78
N PRO A 178 7.83 -15.39 25.01
CA PRO A 178 7.48 -16.16 26.20
C PRO A 178 5.96 -16.06 26.47
N LEU A 179 5.34 -17.22 26.72
CA LEU A 179 3.90 -17.38 26.90
C LEU A 179 3.29 -16.61 28.09
N SER A 180 4.13 -16.10 29.00
CA SER A 180 3.74 -15.40 30.22
C SER A 180 3.82 -13.87 30.12
N GLU A 181 4.36 -13.32 29.03
CA GLU A 181 4.54 -11.86 28.90
C GLU A 181 3.52 -11.26 27.93
N GLU A 182 2.61 -10.44 28.47
CA GLU A 182 1.67 -9.66 27.66
C GLU A 182 2.34 -8.39 27.12
N ILE A 183 2.02 -8.04 25.86
CA ILE A 183 2.43 -6.78 25.24
C ILE A 183 1.58 -5.67 25.83
N THR A 184 2.20 -4.79 26.62
CA THR A 184 1.54 -3.66 27.30
C THR A 184 1.38 -2.44 26.38
N ASN A 185 2.24 -2.31 25.36
CA ASN A 185 2.22 -1.20 24.40
C ASN A 185 2.96 -1.56 23.10
N ILE A 186 2.57 -0.95 21.99
CA ILE A 186 3.26 -1.06 20.69
C ILE A 186 3.52 0.33 20.12
N GLN A 187 4.77 0.60 19.77
CA GLN A 187 5.18 1.83 19.08
C GLN A 187 5.78 1.46 17.72
N ALA A 188 5.40 2.17 16.66
CA ALA A 188 5.85 1.84 15.30
C ALA A 188 6.02 3.08 14.41
N ASN A 189 7.16 3.15 13.73
CA ASN A 189 7.44 4.07 12.63
C ASN A 189 7.85 3.29 11.37
N ASP A 190 8.19 3.99 10.30
CA ASP A 190 8.46 3.39 8.98
C ASP A 190 9.62 2.39 8.92
N ASN A 191 10.46 2.30 9.95
CA ASN A 191 11.65 1.45 9.98
C ASN A 191 11.76 0.57 11.24
N ILE A 192 11.00 0.88 12.29
CA ILE A 192 11.15 0.29 13.63
C ILE A 192 9.78 -0.01 14.22
N VAL A 193 9.65 -1.20 14.81
CA VAL A 193 8.54 -1.56 15.69
C VAL A 193 9.12 -1.96 17.05
N ILE A 194 8.56 -1.40 18.12
CA ILE A 194 8.87 -1.68 19.51
C ILE A 194 7.65 -2.35 20.13
N LEU A 195 7.81 -3.58 20.59
CA LEU A 195 6.85 -4.28 21.45
C LEU A 195 7.32 -4.11 22.89
N GLN A 196 6.48 -3.52 23.73
CA GLN A 196 6.78 -3.26 25.13
C GLN A 196 6.05 -4.30 25.99
N PHE A 197 6.79 -4.93 26.91
CA PHE A 197 6.28 -5.86 27.91
C PHE A 197 6.40 -5.20 29.30
N GLN A 198 6.16 -5.95 30.38
CA GLN A 198 6.33 -5.42 31.75
C GLN A 198 7.81 -5.22 32.12
N GLU A 199 8.67 -6.21 31.81
CA GLU A 199 10.09 -6.22 32.24
C GLU A 199 11.09 -5.98 31.12
N LYS A 200 10.64 -5.79 29.87
CA LYS A 200 11.52 -5.62 28.70
C LYS A 200 10.85 -4.95 27.51
N GLN A 201 11.66 -4.58 26.53
CA GLN A 201 11.25 -4.17 25.19
C GLN A 201 11.88 -5.08 24.14
N LEU A 202 11.11 -5.42 23.11
CA LEU A 202 11.57 -6.16 21.95
C LEU A 202 11.43 -5.29 20.71
N ILE A 203 12.56 -4.97 20.08
CA ILE A 203 12.66 -3.99 19.01
C ILE A 203 13.05 -4.68 17.71
N PHE A 204 12.20 -4.59 16.68
CA PHE A 204 12.58 -4.95 15.32
C PHE A 204 13.02 -3.72 14.54
N ARG A 205 14.18 -3.80 13.88
CA ARG A 205 14.73 -2.71 13.06
C ARG A 205 14.90 -3.23 11.63
N SER A 206 14.07 -2.78 10.68
CA SER A 206 14.10 -3.32 9.32
C SER A 206 15.45 -3.10 8.63
N GLY A 207 16.10 -1.94 8.84
CA GLY A 207 17.42 -1.64 8.26
C GLY A 207 18.57 -2.53 8.77
N LEU A 208 18.40 -3.23 9.90
CA LEU A 208 19.34 -4.25 10.39
C LEU A 208 18.80 -5.68 10.27
N ALA A 209 17.49 -5.81 9.99
CA ALA A 209 16.77 -7.06 9.85
C ALA A 209 16.98 -8.02 11.04
N LEU A 210 16.92 -7.48 12.26
CA LEU A 210 17.11 -8.23 13.49
C LEU A 210 16.21 -7.74 14.61
N TRP A 211 16.06 -8.61 15.60
CA TRP A 211 15.39 -8.36 16.87
C TRP A 211 16.42 -8.03 17.94
N ALA A 212 16.20 -6.93 18.67
CA ALA A 212 16.98 -6.55 19.85
C ALA A 212 16.09 -6.59 21.10
N GLU A 213 16.56 -7.20 22.17
CA GLU A 213 15.90 -7.19 23.49
C GLU A 213 16.62 -6.16 24.38
N ILE A 214 15.86 -5.31 25.05
CA ILE A 214 16.34 -4.35 26.07
C ILE A 214 15.55 -4.59 27.34
N ARG A 215 16.20 -4.58 28.50
CA ARG A 215 15.61 -4.70 29.84
C ARG A 215 15.82 -3.39 30.58
#